data_AF-A0A1Y2R643-F1
#
_entry.id   AF-A0A1Y2R643-F1
#
_cell.length_a   1.000
_cell.length_b   1.000
_cell.length_c   1.000
_cell.angle_alpha   90.00
_cell.angle_beta   90.00
_cell.angle_gamma   90.00
#
_symmetry.space_group_name_H-M   'P 1'
#
loop_
_entity.id
_entity.type
_entity.pdbx_description
1 polymer ?
#
loop_
_entity_poly.entity_id
_entity_poly.type
_entity_poly.pdbx_seq_one_letter_code
_entity_poly.pdbx_strand_id
1 'polypeptide(L)'
;MNHATSNTRPWLRLIALGSLVLLAACERPPMETKQQGYRGTGMVQIVNPRLQGDVAAANQIPVSIPPASAEGPKAGQVYQNVKVLGDLSVGEFTRLMVNMTAWVSPEQGCNYCHNPANLADDSLYTKVVARRMVQMTQHINTDWKPHVAETGVTCYTCHRGQPVPSNVWFTADAQPYGSNFMGDKAGQNSPTVDVKLGSLPYDPLNGYLAGTPQAIRVGGTTALPTGKGASIQQTEKTYALMTHMSSALGQNCTFCHNTQNFSKWEGTPPQRVTAWHGIQMTRDLNLAYMEPLTSVFPANRKGELGDVAKANCATCHQGVNKPLAGVPMLKDHPELAAYRPYTAPAPAAPAPAPTTAPGPSQ
;
A
#
# COMPACT_ATOMS: atom_id res chain seq x y z
N MET A 1 16.11 -2.23 73.36
CA MET A 1 15.80 -2.76 72.01
C MET A 1 15.47 -1.57 71.11
N ASN A 2 16.47 -1.00 70.44
CA ASN A 2 16.26 0.13 69.53
C ASN A 2 16.31 -0.38 68.10
N HIS A 3 15.13 -0.44 67.47
CA HIS A 3 14.98 -0.70 66.04
C HIS A 3 15.62 0.44 65.25
N ALA A 4 16.75 0.17 64.61
CA ALA A 4 17.29 1.02 63.56
C ALA A 4 16.34 0.94 62.36
N THR A 5 15.54 1.97 62.15
CA THR A 5 14.71 2.14 60.96
C THR A 5 15.64 2.37 59.77
N SER A 6 15.67 1.43 58.82
CA SER A 6 16.43 1.58 57.59
C SER A 6 15.87 2.76 56.81
N ASN A 7 16.64 3.83 56.71
CA ASN A 7 16.30 5.02 55.94
C ASN A 7 16.43 4.69 54.44
N THR A 8 15.49 3.93 53.88
CA THR A 8 15.46 3.62 52.46
C THR A 8 15.06 4.87 51.71
N ARG A 9 16.07 5.60 51.22
CA ARG A 9 15.95 6.81 50.41
C ARG A 9 15.03 6.53 49.19
N PRO A 10 13.81 7.09 49.13
CA PRO A 10 12.84 6.80 48.07
C PRO A 10 13.34 7.23 46.68
N TRP A 11 14.26 8.19 46.61
CA TRP A 11 14.89 8.63 45.36
C TRP A 11 15.78 7.57 44.72
N LEU A 12 16.39 6.66 45.49
CA LEU A 12 17.16 5.54 44.92
C LEU A 12 16.26 4.52 44.22
N ARG A 13 15.03 4.31 44.74
CA ARG A 13 14.02 3.46 44.08
C ARG A 13 13.51 4.09 42.79
N LEU A 14 13.33 5.41 42.77
CA LEU A 14 12.94 6.17 41.57
C LEU A 14 14.04 6.16 40.50
N ILE A 15 15.32 6.29 40.89
CA ILE A 15 16.45 6.15 39.94
C ILE A 15 16.55 4.72 39.42
N ALA A 16 16.37 3.71 40.26
CA ALA A 16 16.37 2.31 39.83
C ALA A 16 15.20 1.99 38.87
N LEU A 17 13.99 2.49 39.15
CA LEU A 17 12.87 2.37 38.22
C LEU A 17 13.13 3.13 36.92
N GLY A 18 13.66 4.35 36.99
CA GLY A 18 13.99 5.16 35.81
C GLY A 18 15.05 4.50 34.93
N SER A 19 16.07 3.88 35.52
CA SER A 19 17.11 3.13 34.79
C SER A 19 16.59 1.81 34.21
N LEU A 20 15.65 1.13 34.88
CA LEU A 20 14.95 -0.03 34.30
C LEU A 20 14.07 0.34 33.09
N VAL A 21 13.40 1.49 33.13
CA VAL A 21 12.63 2.01 31.99
C VAL A 21 13.53 2.38 30.81
N LEU A 22 14.73 2.93 31.06
CA LEU A 22 15.71 3.22 30.00
C LEU A 22 16.28 1.95 29.34
N LEU A 23 16.29 0.82 30.04
CA LEU A 23 16.71 -0.47 29.50
C LEU A 23 15.57 -1.24 28.79
N ALA A 24 14.32 -0.78 28.89
CA ALA A 24 13.17 -1.41 28.23
C ALA A 24 13.19 -1.31 26.69
N ALA A 25 14.07 -0.48 26.12
CA ALA A 25 14.27 -0.39 24.67
C ALA A 25 15.16 -1.52 24.10
N CYS A 26 15.72 -2.38 24.95
CA CYS A 26 16.50 -3.53 24.51
C CYS A 26 15.63 -4.78 24.31
N GLU A 27 15.69 -5.35 23.12
CA GLU A 27 15.15 -6.69 22.87
C GLU A 27 16.09 -7.76 23.46
N ARG A 28 15.52 -8.76 24.13
CA ARG A 28 16.33 -9.79 24.80
C ARG A 28 16.66 -10.98 23.88
N PRO A 29 17.88 -11.54 23.94
CA PRO A 29 18.22 -12.78 23.25
C PRO A 29 17.47 -14.01 23.81
N PRO A 30 17.40 -15.14 23.05
CA PRO A 30 17.95 -15.31 21.71
C PRO A 30 17.11 -14.61 20.64
N MET A 31 17.77 -14.27 19.53
CA MET A 31 17.18 -13.80 18.27
C MET A 31 17.30 -14.90 17.23
N GLU A 32 16.36 -14.94 16.28
CA GLU A 32 16.49 -15.84 15.13
C GLU A 32 17.27 -15.15 14.02
N THR A 33 18.19 -15.87 13.41
CA THR A 33 19.03 -15.36 12.33
C THR A 33 18.86 -16.20 11.08
N LYS A 34 18.82 -15.54 9.93
CA LYS A 34 18.75 -16.18 8.62
C LYS A 34 19.84 -15.61 7.73
N GLN A 35 20.80 -16.45 7.37
CA GLN A 35 21.84 -16.10 6.41
C GLN A 35 21.24 -15.92 5.01
N GLN A 36 21.58 -14.82 4.34
CA GLN A 36 21.04 -14.44 3.03
C GLN A 36 22.11 -14.35 1.93
N GLY A 37 23.40 -14.44 2.29
CA GLY A 37 24.52 -14.42 1.35
C GLY A 37 25.59 -15.46 1.68
N TYR A 38 26.72 -15.40 0.98
CA TYR A 38 27.85 -16.28 1.23
C TYR A 38 28.41 -16.09 2.65
N ARG A 39 28.95 -17.15 3.25
CA ARG A 39 29.50 -17.11 4.62
C ARG A 39 30.58 -16.01 4.74
N GLY A 40 30.53 -15.24 5.81
CA GLY A 40 31.49 -14.17 6.09
C GLY A 40 31.17 -12.81 5.44
N THR A 41 30.12 -12.69 4.62
CA THR A 41 29.73 -11.40 4.02
C THR A 41 28.87 -10.51 4.93
N GLY A 42 28.44 -11.02 6.08
CA GLY A 42 27.55 -10.32 7.01
C GLY A 42 26.09 -10.16 6.51
N MET A 43 25.74 -10.77 5.38
CA MET A 43 24.37 -10.74 4.85
C MET A 43 23.47 -11.67 5.65
N VAL A 44 22.83 -11.14 6.68
CA VAL A 44 22.01 -11.87 7.65
C VAL A 44 20.79 -11.02 8.01
N GLN A 45 19.62 -11.65 8.04
CA GLN A 45 18.42 -11.08 8.66
C GLN A 45 18.33 -11.54 10.10
N ILE A 46 18.01 -10.63 11.00
CA ILE A 46 17.82 -10.89 12.43
C ILE A 46 16.36 -10.56 12.75
N VAL A 47 15.65 -11.48 13.39
CA VAL A 47 14.25 -11.28 13.79
C VAL A 47 14.05 -11.65 15.25
N ASN A 48 13.16 -10.93 15.92
CA ASN A 48 12.75 -11.26 17.28
C ASN A 48 11.63 -12.31 17.23
N PRO A 49 11.85 -13.56 17.69
CA PRO A 49 10.81 -14.58 17.66
C PRO A 49 9.58 -14.19 18.49
N ARG A 50 9.74 -13.32 19.49
CA ARG A 50 8.64 -12.90 20.37
C ARG A 50 7.66 -11.94 19.71
N LEU A 51 8.08 -11.26 18.65
CA LEU A 51 7.21 -10.35 17.87
C LEU A 51 6.49 -11.08 16.73
N GLN A 52 6.86 -12.34 16.43
CA GLN A 52 6.28 -13.06 15.30
C GLN A 52 4.78 -13.37 15.51
N GLY A 53 4.34 -13.56 16.75
CA GLY A 53 2.92 -13.73 17.08
C GLY A 53 2.10 -12.50 16.69
N ASP A 54 2.59 -11.31 17.04
CA ASP A 54 1.93 -10.04 16.71
C ASP A 54 1.93 -9.79 15.20
N VAL A 55 3.05 -10.08 14.52
CA VAL A 55 3.14 -10.00 13.05
C VAL A 55 2.15 -10.95 12.39
N ALA A 56 2.01 -12.18 12.88
CA ALA A 56 1.05 -13.15 12.37
C ALA A 56 -0.40 -12.72 12.63
N ALA A 57 -0.68 -12.15 13.80
CA ALA A 57 -2.01 -11.61 14.14
C ALA A 57 -2.39 -10.43 13.24
N ALA A 58 -1.45 -9.51 12.96
CA ALA A 58 -1.67 -8.37 12.08
C ALA A 58 -1.83 -8.74 10.60
N ASN A 59 -1.45 -9.97 10.21
CA ASN A 59 -1.51 -10.46 8.83
C ASN A 59 -2.53 -11.59 8.62
N GLN A 60 -3.45 -11.78 9.56
CA GLN A 60 -4.58 -12.69 9.37
C GLN A 60 -5.45 -12.24 8.20
N ILE A 61 -6.02 -13.21 7.49
CA ILE A 61 -6.96 -12.97 6.41
C ILE A 61 -8.39 -13.33 6.84
N PRO A 62 -9.41 -12.63 6.32
CA PRO A 62 -10.78 -13.05 6.53
C PRO A 62 -11.04 -14.39 5.83
N VAL A 63 -12.02 -15.13 6.35
CA VAL A 63 -12.47 -16.37 5.71
C VAL A 63 -13.00 -16.05 4.31
N SER A 64 -12.52 -16.77 3.30
CA SER A 64 -13.00 -16.60 1.93
C SER A 64 -14.38 -17.22 1.76
N ILE A 65 -15.27 -16.50 1.08
CA ILE A 65 -16.56 -17.03 0.65
C ILE A 65 -16.31 -17.96 -0.54
N PRO A 66 -16.79 -19.22 -0.56
CA PRO A 66 -16.56 -20.13 -1.68
C PRO A 66 -17.03 -19.54 -3.01
N PRO A 67 -16.34 -19.81 -4.14
CA PRO A 67 -16.79 -19.43 -5.47
C PRO A 67 -18.22 -19.92 -5.72
N ALA A 68 -19.07 -19.04 -6.22
CA ALA A 68 -20.38 -19.34 -6.79
C ALA A 68 -20.23 -19.87 -8.22
N SER A 69 -21.31 -20.46 -8.73
CA SER A 69 -21.32 -21.01 -10.09
C SER A 69 -21.10 -19.91 -11.14
N ALA A 70 -20.25 -20.21 -12.13
CA ALA A 70 -20.03 -19.35 -13.29
C ALA A 70 -21.18 -19.40 -14.32
N GLU A 71 -22.14 -20.32 -14.12
CA GLU A 71 -23.32 -20.52 -14.96
C GLU A 71 -24.39 -19.44 -14.73
N GLY A 72 -25.37 -19.39 -15.62
CA GLY A 72 -26.49 -18.45 -15.57
C GLY A 72 -26.23 -17.13 -16.30
N PRO A 73 -27.20 -16.19 -16.20
CA PRO A 73 -27.13 -14.92 -16.90
C PRO A 73 -25.98 -14.06 -16.37
N LYS A 74 -25.42 -13.23 -17.25
CA LYS A 74 -24.28 -12.38 -16.91
C LYS A 74 -24.75 -11.09 -16.25
N ALA A 75 -23.96 -10.54 -15.33
CA ALA A 75 -24.26 -9.33 -14.59
C ALA A 75 -24.56 -8.15 -15.53
N GLY A 76 -23.84 -8.03 -16.65
CA GLY A 76 -24.06 -7.01 -17.67
C GLY A 76 -25.38 -7.13 -18.45
N GLN A 77 -26.01 -8.31 -18.43
CA GLN A 77 -27.31 -8.56 -19.06
C GLN A 77 -28.48 -8.30 -18.10
N VAL A 78 -28.23 -8.41 -16.79
CA VAL A 78 -29.28 -8.34 -15.74
C VAL A 78 -29.29 -6.98 -15.06
N TYR A 79 -28.11 -6.42 -14.77
CA TYR A 79 -27.97 -5.18 -14.00
C TYR A 79 -27.67 -3.98 -14.89
N GLN A 80 -28.16 -2.82 -14.47
CA GLN A 80 -27.87 -1.55 -15.11
C GLN A 80 -26.51 -0.99 -14.65
N ASN A 81 -25.85 -0.26 -15.54
CA ASN A 81 -24.63 0.49 -15.27
C ASN A 81 -23.42 -0.35 -14.76
N VAL A 82 -23.36 -1.63 -15.11
CA VAL A 82 -22.16 -2.46 -14.93
C VAL A 82 -21.16 -2.12 -16.03
N LYS A 83 -19.94 -1.70 -15.66
CA LYS A 83 -18.90 -1.22 -16.60
C LYS A 83 -17.61 -2.06 -16.63
N VAL A 84 -17.42 -2.94 -15.65
CA VAL A 84 -16.18 -3.71 -15.49
C VAL A 84 -16.49 -5.19 -15.33
N LEU A 85 -17.38 -5.53 -14.38
CA LEU A 85 -17.67 -6.89 -13.95
C LEU A 85 -18.87 -7.51 -14.69
N GLY A 86 -19.09 -7.14 -15.96
CA GLY A 86 -20.32 -7.50 -16.67
C GLY A 86 -20.37 -8.94 -17.16
N ASP A 87 -19.24 -9.63 -17.22
CA ASP A 87 -19.06 -11.01 -17.66
C ASP A 87 -19.25 -12.06 -16.55
N LEU A 88 -19.27 -11.62 -15.29
CA LEU A 88 -19.53 -12.49 -14.14
C LEU A 88 -20.98 -13.01 -14.20
N SER A 89 -21.20 -14.24 -13.74
CA SER A 89 -22.56 -14.69 -13.43
C SER A 89 -23.14 -13.78 -12.35
N VAL A 90 -24.48 -13.72 -12.25
CA VAL A 90 -25.14 -13.00 -11.14
C VAL A 90 -24.63 -13.49 -9.78
N GLY A 91 -24.43 -14.81 -9.62
CA GLY A 91 -23.89 -15.40 -8.39
C GLY A 91 -22.48 -14.88 -8.04
N GLU A 92 -21.56 -14.92 -9.00
CA GLU A 92 -20.19 -14.42 -8.79
C GLU A 92 -20.13 -12.92 -8.58
N PHE A 93 -20.99 -12.16 -9.27
CA PHE A 93 -21.12 -10.73 -9.08
C PHE A 93 -21.56 -10.40 -7.64
N THR A 94 -22.62 -11.06 -7.14
CA THR A 94 -23.08 -10.88 -5.76
C THR A 94 -22.01 -11.29 -4.75
N ARG A 95 -21.35 -12.43 -4.96
CA ARG A 95 -20.26 -12.90 -4.10
C ARG A 95 -19.13 -11.88 -4.01
N LEU A 96 -18.68 -11.34 -5.15
CA LEU A 96 -17.63 -10.33 -5.17
C LEU A 96 -18.05 -9.06 -4.42
N MET A 97 -19.30 -8.61 -4.56
CA MET A 97 -19.80 -7.45 -3.79
C MET A 97 -19.72 -7.68 -2.28
N VAL A 98 -20.13 -8.87 -1.79
CA VAL A 98 -20.03 -9.22 -0.36
C VAL A 98 -18.57 -9.23 0.11
N ASN A 99 -17.66 -9.82 -0.66
CA ASN A 99 -16.24 -9.81 -0.34
C ASN A 99 -15.66 -8.38 -0.30
N MET A 100 -15.98 -7.54 -1.30
CA MET A 100 -15.56 -6.14 -1.32
C MET A 100 -16.06 -5.37 -0.11
N THR A 101 -17.31 -5.59 0.33
CA THR A 101 -17.84 -5.01 1.57
C THR A 101 -17.00 -5.45 2.77
N ALA A 102 -16.76 -6.75 2.95
CA ALA A 102 -15.97 -7.27 4.06
C ALA A 102 -14.52 -6.75 4.06
N TRP A 103 -13.94 -6.54 2.88
CA TRP A 103 -12.53 -6.14 2.75
C TRP A 103 -12.27 -4.64 2.86
N VAL A 104 -13.27 -3.82 2.55
CA VAL A 104 -13.11 -2.36 2.44
C VAL A 104 -13.93 -1.60 3.47
N SER A 105 -15.19 -1.97 3.68
CA SER A 105 -16.13 -1.17 4.49
C SER A 105 -17.11 -2.06 5.29
N PRO A 106 -16.59 -3.00 6.10
CA PRO A 106 -17.43 -3.96 6.83
C PRO A 106 -18.39 -3.27 7.80
N GLU A 107 -18.01 -2.12 8.36
CA GLU A 107 -18.85 -1.36 9.30
C GLU A 107 -19.98 -0.60 8.59
N GLN A 108 -19.73 -0.04 7.41
CA GLN A 108 -20.70 0.77 6.67
C GLN A 108 -21.56 -0.07 5.71
N GLY A 109 -21.12 -1.29 5.39
CA GLY A 109 -21.84 -2.22 4.53
C GLY A 109 -21.92 -1.76 3.07
N CYS A 110 -22.90 -2.30 2.35
CA CYS A 110 -23.12 -2.02 0.92
C CYS A 110 -23.30 -0.52 0.63
N ASN A 111 -23.88 0.21 1.57
CA ASN A 111 -24.24 1.62 1.42
C ASN A 111 -23.02 2.56 1.44
N TYR A 112 -21.82 2.04 1.77
CA TYR A 112 -20.59 2.83 1.62
C TYR A 112 -20.33 3.26 0.18
N CYS A 113 -20.61 2.34 -0.76
CA CYS A 113 -20.39 2.55 -2.20
C CYS A 113 -21.69 2.74 -2.98
N HIS A 114 -22.86 2.47 -2.39
CA HIS A 114 -24.12 2.48 -3.11
C HIS A 114 -25.19 3.35 -2.46
N ASN A 115 -26.01 3.97 -3.31
CA ASN A 115 -27.30 4.50 -2.92
C ASN A 115 -28.27 3.32 -2.75
N PRO A 116 -28.84 3.08 -1.55
CA PRO A 116 -29.74 1.95 -1.32
C PRO A 116 -31.04 2.02 -2.13
N ALA A 117 -31.47 3.22 -2.54
CA ALA A 117 -32.65 3.39 -3.40
C ALA A 117 -32.35 3.07 -4.88
N ASN A 118 -31.08 3.13 -5.30
CA ASN A 118 -30.68 2.85 -6.67
C ASN A 118 -29.22 2.37 -6.73
N LEU A 119 -29.01 1.05 -6.78
CA LEU A 119 -27.67 0.47 -6.83
C LEU A 119 -26.90 0.81 -8.13
N ALA A 120 -27.59 1.21 -9.20
CA ALA A 120 -26.98 1.62 -10.46
C ALA A 120 -26.45 3.06 -10.43
N ASP A 121 -26.86 3.89 -9.46
CA ASP A 121 -26.45 5.29 -9.31
C ASP A 121 -24.93 5.43 -9.06
N ASP A 122 -24.29 6.37 -9.77
CA ASP A 122 -22.85 6.68 -9.70
C ASP A 122 -22.57 8.01 -8.96
N SER A 123 -23.58 8.62 -8.33
CA SER A 123 -23.45 9.90 -7.61
C SER A 123 -22.46 9.86 -6.43
N LEU A 124 -22.30 8.71 -5.79
CA LEU A 124 -21.34 8.52 -4.70
C LEU A 124 -19.92 8.36 -5.24
N TYR A 125 -19.01 9.24 -4.82
CA TYR A 125 -17.60 9.20 -5.23
C TYR A 125 -16.95 7.84 -4.92
N THR A 126 -17.35 7.20 -3.82
CA THR A 126 -16.85 5.88 -3.39
C THR A 126 -17.12 4.80 -4.44
N LYS A 127 -18.23 4.87 -5.18
CA LYS A 127 -18.52 3.93 -6.28
C LYS A 127 -17.61 4.14 -7.47
N VAL A 128 -17.37 5.41 -7.83
CA VAL A 128 -16.46 5.79 -8.91
C VAL A 128 -15.05 5.30 -8.61
N VAL A 129 -14.58 5.53 -7.37
CA VAL A 129 -13.29 5.05 -6.88
C VAL A 129 -13.26 3.51 -6.85
N ALA A 130 -14.26 2.85 -6.28
CA ALA A 130 -14.32 1.38 -6.20
C ALA A 130 -14.21 0.72 -7.58
N ARG A 131 -14.89 1.27 -8.59
CA ARG A 131 -14.77 0.81 -9.98
C ARG A 131 -13.33 0.90 -10.48
N ARG A 132 -12.64 2.01 -10.20
CA ARG A 132 -11.25 2.20 -10.60
C ARG A 132 -10.30 1.25 -9.85
N MET A 133 -10.58 0.97 -8.57
CA MET A 133 -9.80 0.02 -7.77
C MET A 133 -9.96 -1.44 -8.23
N VAL A 134 -11.13 -1.84 -8.73
CA VAL A 134 -11.30 -3.17 -9.36
C VAL A 134 -10.40 -3.30 -10.58
N GLN A 135 -10.38 -2.30 -11.46
CA GLN A 135 -9.49 -2.27 -12.61
C GLN A 135 -8.02 -2.31 -12.19
N MET A 136 -7.64 -1.51 -11.17
CA MET A 136 -6.29 -1.51 -10.62
C MET A 136 -5.88 -2.89 -10.09
N THR A 137 -6.78 -3.58 -9.39
CA THR A 137 -6.54 -4.92 -8.83
C THR A 137 -6.29 -5.93 -9.96
N GLN A 138 -7.17 -5.95 -10.96
CA GLN A 138 -7.01 -6.82 -12.13
C GLN A 138 -5.72 -6.53 -12.90
N HIS A 139 -5.37 -5.24 -13.06
CA HIS A 139 -4.13 -4.78 -13.67
C HIS A 139 -2.89 -5.30 -12.95
N ILE A 140 -2.84 -5.15 -11.61
CA ILE A 140 -1.74 -5.69 -10.79
C ILE A 140 -1.59 -7.20 -11.00
N ASN A 141 -2.70 -7.94 -10.94
CA ASN A 141 -2.69 -9.40 -11.02
C ASN A 141 -2.34 -9.93 -12.41
N THR A 142 -2.53 -9.12 -13.46
CA THR A 142 -2.26 -9.52 -14.85
C THR A 142 -0.86 -9.10 -15.28
N ASP A 143 -0.53 -7.82 -15.13
CA ASP A 143 0.61 -7.20 -15.79
C ASP A 143 1.85 -7.14 -14.89
N TRP A 144 1.65 -7.18 -13.56
CA TRP A 144 2.71 -7.07 -12.58
C TRP A 144 3.11 -8.41 -11.94
N LYS A 145 2.87 -9.53 -12.62
CA LYS A 145 3.35 -10.87 -12.23
C LYS A 145 4.86 -10.94 -11.92
N PRO A 146 5.77 -10.20 -12.61
CA PRO A 146 7.18 -10.13 -12.21
C PRO A 146 7.42 -9.63 -10.77
N HIS A 147 6.43 -8.94 -10.18
CA HIS A 147 6.43 -8.52 -8.78
C HIS A 147 5.53 -9.41 -7.90
N VAL A 148 4.24 -9.55 -8.23
CA VAL A 148 3.25 -10.21 -7.35
C VAL A 148 3.14 -11.73 -7.53
N ALA A 149 3.80 -12.28 -8.56
CA ALA A 149 3.70 -13.68 -8.97
C ALA A 149 2.24 -14.17 -9.03
N GLU A 150 1.99 -15.43 -8.69
CA GLU A 150 0.62 -15.99 -8.61
C GLU A 150 -0.05 -15.74 -7.25
N THR A 151 0.64 -15.09 -6.30
CA THR A 151 0.01 -14.69 -5.01
C THR A 151 -1.03 -13.61 -5.26
N GLY A 152 -0.68 -12.63 -6.11
CA GLY A 152 -1.56 -11.53 -6.47
C GLY A 152 -1.95 -10.63 -5.29
N VAL A 153 -2.95 -9.78 -5.54
CA VAL A 153 -3.53 -8.86 -4.56
C VAL A 153 -5.06 -8.91 -4.61
N THR A 154 -5.68 -8.55 -3.50
CA THR A 154 -7.12 -8.31 -3.37
C THR A 154 -7.34 -6.94 -2.74
N CYS A 155 -8.60 -6.50 -2.60
CA CYS A 155 -8.91 -5.27 -1.89
C CYS A 155 -8.38 -5.30 -0.44
N TYR A 156 -8.39 -6.48 0.19
CA TYR A 156 -7.92 -6.66 1.57
C TYR A 156 -6.43 -6.42 1.73
N THR A 157 -5.62 -6.65 0.69
CA THR A 157 -4.17 -6.44 0.72
C THR A 157 -3.82 -5.04 1.22
N CYS A 158 -4.55 -4.01 0.76
CA CYS A 158 -4.37 -2.62 1.16
C CYS A 158 -5.35 -2.19 2.26
N HIS A 159 -6.64 -2.45 2.08
CA HIS A 159 -7.69 -1.86 2.91
C HIS A 159 -7.77 -2.47 4.30
N ARG A 160 -7.48 -3.77 4.46
CA ARG A 160 -7.54 -4.47 5.76
C ARG A 160 -8.85 -4.22 6.54
N GLY A 161 -9.98 -4.11 5.85
CA GLY A 161 -11.29 -3.83 6.45
C GLY A 161 -11.54 -2.36 6.78
N GLN A 162 -10.70 -1.44 6.28
CA GLN A 162 -10.84 0.00 6.48
C GLN A 162 -11.05 0.73 5.14
N PRO A 163 -12.00 1.67 5.06
CA PRO A 163 -12.27 2.33 3.78
C PRO A 163 -11.10 3.20 3.29
N VAL A 164 -10.27 3.68 4.21
CA VAL A 164 -9.00 4.33 3.92
C VAL A 164 -7.87 3.42 4.39
N PRO A 165 -6.98 2.95 3.49
CA PRO A 165 -5.82 2.16 3.89
C PRO A 165 -4.95 2.90 4.91
N SER A 166 -4.40 2.18 5.89
CA SER A 166 -3.65 2.79 7.00
C SER A 166 -2.30 3.38 6.60
N ASN A 167 -1.69 2.86 5.53
CA ASN A 167 -0.36 3.24 5.08
C ASN A 167 -0.45 3.88 3.70
N VAL A 168 -0.98 5.10 3.63
CA VAL A 168 -0.98 5.95 2.44
C VAL A 168 -0.09 7.16 2.67
N TRP A 169 0.22 7.90 1.60
CA TRP A 169 1.02 9.11 1.70
C TRP A 169 0.47 10.23 0.80
N PHE A 170 0.82 11.45 1.18
CA PHE A 170 0.55 12.70 0.47
C PHE A 170 1.87 13.44 0.29
N THR A 171 1.92 14.37 -0.66
CA THR A 171 3.07 15.26 -0.79
C THR A 171 3.20 16.10 0.47
N ALA A 172 4.38 16.08 1.09
CA ALA A 172 4.62 16.86 2.29
C ALA A 172 4.80 18.34 1.96
N ASP A 173 4.23 19.23 2.77
CA ASP A 173 4.56 20.65 2.69
C ASP A 173 6.02 20.85 3.13
N ALA A 174 6.83 21.40 2.23
CA ALA A 174 8.23 21.67 2.50
C ALA A 174 8.41 22.84 3.49
N GLN A 175 7.42 23.72 3.67
CA GLN A 175 7.47 24.93 4.50
C GLN A 175 6.18 25.11 5.33
N PRO A 176 5.92 24.24 6.33
CA PRO A 176 4.69 24.33 7.12
C PRO A 176 4.60 25.61 8.00
N TYR A 177 5.71 26.36 8.14
CA TYR A 177 5.76 27.63 8.87
C TYR A 177 6.12 28.76 7.90
N GLY A 178 5.17 29.66 7.63
CA GLY A 178 5.33 30.80 6.73
C GLY A 178 6.30 31.91 7.18
N SER A 179 7.30 31.62 8.02
CA SER A 179 8.28 32.59 8.51
C SER A 179 9.70 32.26 8.04
N ASN A 180 10.11 32.91 6.93
CA ASN A 180 11.43 32.80 6.29
C ASN A 180 12.63 33.27 7.15
N PHE A 181 12.43 33.61 8.42
CA PHE A 181 13.50 34.10 9.30
C PHE A 181 14.22 32.98 10.08
N MET A 182 13.60 31.80 10.22
CA MET A 182 14.17 30.66 10.98
C MET A 182 15.05 29.73 10.13
N GLY A 183 15.27 30.06 8.86
CA GLY A 183 15.96 29.19 7.90
C GLY A 183 15.05 28.07 7.37
N ASP A 184 15.50 27.44 6.28
CA ASP A 184 14.78 26.36 5.60
C ASP A 184 15.40 25.00 5.96
N LYS A 185 14.56 24.02 6.32
CA LYS A 185 14.98 22.62 6.54
C LYS A 185 15.29 21.86 5.25
N ALA A 186 14.98 22.45 4.09
CA ALA A 186 15.19 21.92 2.75
C ALA A 186 14.60 20.52 2.55
N GLY A 187 13.47 20.22 3.18
CA GLY A 187 12.82 18.92 3.06
C GLY A 187 13.45 17.78 3.89
N GLN A 188 14.31 18.07 4.88
CA GLN A 188 14.99 17.06 5.71
C GLN A 188 15.16 17.50 7.19
N ASN A 189 16.05 16.85 7.96
CA ASN A 189 16.41 17.23 9.33
C ASN A 189 15.24 17.23 10.33
N SER A 190 14.23 16.39 10.10
CA SER A 190 13.13 16.15 11.03
C SER A 190 12.86 14.66 11.10
N PRO A 191 12.67 14.08 12.30
CA PRO A 191 12.38 12.65 12.42
C PRO A 191 11.02 12.36 11.80
N THR A 192 10.98 11.44 10.83
CA THR A 192 9.72 10.92 10.26
C THR A 192 9.70 9.40 10.29
N VAL A 193 8.52 8.84 10.52
CA VAL A 193 8.29 7.38 10.53
C VAL A 193 8.60 6.74 9.17
N ASP A 194 8.39 7.47 8.07
CA ASP A 194 8.61 6.98 6.71
C ASP A 194 10.07 6.64 6.42
N VAL A 195 11.01 7.32 7.10
CA VAL A 195 12.46 7.06 7.01
C VAL A 195 13.02 6.55 8.34
N LYS A 196 12.20 5.82 9.09
CA LYS A 196 12.57 5.14 10.35
C LYS A 196 13.19 6.09 11.39
N LEU A 197 12.59 7.27 11.56
CA LEU A 197 13.00 8.32 12.51
C LEU A 197 14.40 8.90 12.26
N GLY A 198 14.97 8.66 11.07
CA GLY A 198 16.20 9.33 10.65
C GLY A 198 16.00 10.80 10.33
N SER A 199 17.10 11.53 10.14
CA SER A 199 17.13 12.94 9.70
C SER A 199 17.22 13.12 8.18
N LEU A 200 17.00 12.03 7.43
CA LEU A 200 16.98 12.01 5.97
C LEU A 200 15.81 12.86 5.41
N PRO A 201 15.79 13.13 4.09
CA PRO A 201 14.64 13.74 3.44
C PRO A 201 13.32 13.09 3.83
N TYR A 202 12.39 13.86 4.37
CA TYR A 202 11.18 13.33 5.00
C TYR A 202 10.07 12.99 4.01
N ASP A 203 10.17 13.46 2.75
CA ASP A 203 9.33 13.01 1.64
C ASP A 203 10.18 12.24 0.61
N PRO A 204 10.53 10.98 0.91
CA PRO A 204 11.31 10.16 0.01
C PRO A 204 10.47 9.58 -1.14
N LEU A 205 9.16 9.79 -1.15
CA LEU A 205 8.25 9.10 -2.06
C LEU A 205 7.91 9.96 -3.27
N ASN A 206 7.68 11.27 -3.07
CA ASN A 206 7.23 12.16 -4.13
C ASN A 206 8.16 12.17 -5.35
N GLY A 207 9.46 12.35 -5.12
CA GLY A 207 10.45 12.40 -6.20
C GLY A 207 10.65 11.06 -6.95
N TYR A 208 10.20 9.93 -6.39
CA TYR A 208 10.49 8.61 -6.96
C TYR A 208 9.25 7.80 -7.34
N LEU A 209 8.07 8.07 -6.79
CA LEU A 209 6.85 7.27 -6.95
C LEU A 209 5.65 8.05 -7.50
N ALA A 210 5.80 9.36 -7.75
CA ALA A 210 4.74 10.24 -8.26
C ALA A 210 5.29 11.22 -9.31
N GLY A 211 4.39 11.98 -9.95
CA GLY A 211 4.72 12.98 -10.97
C GLY A 211 5.64 12.44 -12.07
N THR A 212 6.80 13.09 -12.26
CA THR A 212 7.86 12.60 -13.16
C THR A 212 8.96 11.94 -12.33
N PRO A 213 9.01 10.60 -12.23
CA PRO A 213 9.91 9.93 -11.30
C PRO A 213 11.38 10.14 -11.64
N GLN A 214 12.17 10.53 -10.63
CA GLN A 214 13.60 10.74 -10.74
C GLN A 214 14.39 9.42 -10.80
N ALA A 215 15.64 9.52 -11.25
CA ALA A 215 16.58 8.40 -11.24
C ALA A 215 17.05 8.10 -9.80
N ILE A 216 16.92 6.83 -9.40
CA ILE A 216 17.37 6.31 -8.09
C ILE A 216 18.88 6.02 -8.10
N ARG A 217 19.47 5.74 -9.26
CA ARG A 217 20.90 5.39 -9.35
C ARG A 217 21.78 6.62 -9.13
N VAL A 218 22.70 6.52 -8.18
CA VAL A 218 23.69 7.56 -7.86
C VAL A 218 25.14 7.11 -7.98
N GLY A 219 25.40 5.79 -8.00
CA GLY A 219 26.75 5.23 -8.10
C GLY A 219 27.35 5.35 -9.51
N GLY A 220 28.62 5.74 -9.59
CA GLY A 220 29.38 5.77 -10.84
C GLY A 220 29.58 4.38 -11.44
N THR A 221 29.75 4.32 -12.76
CA THR A 221 30.00 3.08 -13.51
C THR A 221 31.48 2.83 -13.81
N THR A 222 32.34 3.81 -13.51
CA THR A 222 33.80 3.77 -13.70
C THR A 222 34.50 4.03 -12.37
N ALA A 223 35.72 3.49 -12.22
CA ALA A 223 36.52 3.73 -11.01
C ALA A 223 36.99 5.17 -10.90
N LEU A 224 37.35 5.79 -12.04
CA LEU A 224 37.74 7.20 -12.10
C LEU A 224 36.53 8.08 -12.44
N PRO A 225 36.49 9.33 -11.94
CA PRO A 225 35.43 10.28 -12.29
C PRO A 225 35.42 10.59 -13.79
N THR A 226 34.26 10.47 -14.42
CA THR A 226 34.03 10.85 -15.83
C THR A 226 33.16 12.10 -15.97
N GLY A 227 32.75 12.70 -14.84
CA GLY A 227 31.91 13.89 -14.77
C GLY A 227 31.49 14.19 -13.33
N LYS A 228 30.61 15.18 -13.15
CA LYS A 228 30.15 15.60 -11.81
C LYS A 228 29.36 14.51 -11.06
N GLY A 229 28.69 13.61 -11.76
CA GLY A 229 27.89 12.54 -11.16
C GLY A 229 26.70 13.04 -10.35
N ALA A 230 26.10 12.14 -9.55
CA ALA A 230 25.04 12.48 -8.61
C ALA A 230 25.62 13.21 -7.38
N SER A 231 24.85 14.14 -6.81
CA SER A 231 25.25 14.83 -5.58
C SER A 231 25.04 13.97 -4.32
N ILE A 232 25.67 14.37 -3.21
CA ILE A 232 25.41 13.76 -1.90
C ILE A 232 23.93 13.93 -1.51
N GLN A 233 23.32 15.08 -1.81
CA GLN A 233 21.89 15.31 -1.55
C GLN A 233 20.99 14.33 -2.31
N GLN A 234 21.31 14.02 -3.58
CA GLN A 234 20.60 12.99 -4.34
C GLN A 234 20.82 11.58 -3.76
N THR A 235 22.02 11.34 -3.21
CA THR A 235 22.34 10.08 -2.52
C THR A 235 21.53 9.94 -1.23
N GLU A 236 21.36 11.01 -0.45
CA GLU A 236 20.52 11.02 0.76
C GLU A 236 19.05 10.76 0.42
N LYS A 237 18.51 11.35 -0.66
CA LYS A 237 17.16 11.05 -1.15
C LYS A 237 17.00 9.57 -1.52
N THR A 238 17.98 9.01 -2.23
CA THR A 238 18.00 7.58 -2.56
C THR A 238 18.03 6.73 -1.31
N TYR A 239 18.85 7.10 -0.32
CA TYR A 239 18.97 6.38 0.94
C TYR A 239 17.69 6.47 1.78
N ALA A 240 16.99 7.59 1.74
CA ALA A 240 15.68 7.78 2.37
C ALA A 240 14.64 6.81 1.77
N LEU A 241 14.58 6.70 0.44
CA LEU A 241 13.73 5.72 -0.23
C LEU A 241 14.08 4.28 0.15
N MET A 242 15.37 3.93 0.18
CA MET A 242 15.79 2.57 0.57
C MET A 242 15.48 2.26 2.04
N THR A 243 15.52 3.27 2.92
CA THR A 243 15.13 3.16 4.32
C THR A 243 13.63 2.88 4.43
N HIS A 244 12.81 3.63 3.68
CA HIS A 244 11.36 3.38 3.58
C HIS A 244 11.06 1.97 3.08
N MET A 245 11.71 1.53 2.00
CA MET A 245 11.50 0.18 1.46
C MET A 245 11.86 -0.89 2.49
N SER A 246 12.98 -0.72 3.19
CA SER A 246 13.42 -1.66 4.23
C SER A 246 12.39 -1.77 5.37
N SER A 247 11.90 -0.63 5.87
CA SER A 247 10.90 -0.61 6.94
C SER A 247 9.54 -1.17 6.48
N ALA A 248 9.10 -0.81 5.27
CA ALA A 248 7.85 -1.27 4.68
C ALA A 248 7.79 -2.79 4.50
N LEU A 249 8.93 -3.43 4.20
CA LEU A 249 9.04 -4.89 4.04
C LEU A 249 9.47 -5.62 5.33
N GLY A 250 9.83 -4.88 6.40
CA GLY A 250 10.40 -5.48 7.61
C GLY A 250 11.71 -6.23 7.36
N GLN A 251 12.50 -5.79 6.38
CA GLN A 251 13.78 -6.39 6.00
C GLN A 251 14.92 -5.38 6.17
N ASN A 252 16.16 -5.86 6.18
CA ASN A 252 17.33 -4.98 6.10
C ASN A 252 17.87 -4.85 4.67
N CYS A 253 18.89 -4.01 4.49
CA CYS A 253 19.53 -3.76 3.19
C CYS A 253 20.04 -5.04 2.51
N THR A 254 20.48 -6.02 3.30
CA THR A 254 21.08 -7.27 2.80
C THR A 254 20.07 -8.23 2.18
N PHE A 255 18.77 -7.94 2.35
CA PHE A 255 17.69 -8.62 1.64
C PHE A 255 17.75 -8.41 0.13
N CYS A 256 18.27 -7.26 -0.33
CA CYS A 256 18.38 -6.91 -1.75
C CYS A 256 19.82 -6.65 -2.21
N HIS A 257 20.76 -6.39 -1.29
CA HIS A 257 22.10 -5.92 -1.64
C HIS A 257 23.21 -6.73 -0.97
N ASN A 258 24.35 -6.85 -1.65
CA ASN A 258 25.62 -6.91 -0.97
C ASN A 258 26.12 -5.47 -0.80
N THR A 259 26.17 -4.99 0.44
CA THR A 259 26.41 -3.57 0.75
C THR A 259 27.84 -3.11 0.45
N GLN A 260 28.77 -4.04 0.18
CA GLN A 260 30.10 -3.69 -0.35
C GLN A 260 30.01 -2.94 -1.68
N ASN A 261 28.93 -3.16 -2.45
CA ASN A 261 28.64 -2.45 -3.68
C ASN A 261 27.13 -2.47 -3.99
N PHE A 262 26.44 -1.40 -3.63
CA PHE A 262 25.01 -1.24 -3.90
C PHE A 262 24.66 -1.16 -5.39
N SER A 263 25.55 -0.72 -6.29
CA SER A 263 25.23 -0.57 -7.72
C SER A 263 25.35 -1.86 -8.51
N LYS A 264 26.14 -2.84 -8.02
CA LYS A 264 26.34 -4.14 -8.69
C LYS A 264 25.08 -5.00 -8.61
N TRP A 265 24.62 -5.52 -9.74
CA TRP A 265 23.48 -6.45 -9.81
C TRP A 265 23.92 -7.92 -9.67
N GLU A 266 25.05 -8.27 -10.29
CA GLU A 266 25.55 -9.64 -10.27
C GLU A 266 25.98 -10.09 -8.86
N GLY A 267 25.57 -11.30 -8.48
CA GLY A 267 25.84 -11.86 -7.16
C GLY A 267 25.05 -11.20 -6.02
N THR A 268 24.04 -10.36 -6.32
CA THR A 268 23.10 -9.83 -5.32
C THR A 268 21.86 -10.73 -5.19
N PRO A 269 21.14 -10.67 -4.05
CA PRO A 269 19.92 -11.46 -3.86
C PRO A 269 18.86 -11.18 -4.95
N PRO A 270 18.14 -12.21 -5.44
CA PRO A 270 17.14 -12.06 -6.50
C PRO A 270 15.98 -11.12 -6.15
N GLN A 271 15.72 -10.90 -4.86
CA GLN A 271 14.72 -9.98 -4.34
C GLN A 271 14.89 -8.56 -4.87
N ARG A 272 16.12 -8.16 -5.22
CA ARG A 272 16.38 -6.86 -5.84
C ARG A 272 15.67 -6.68 -7.18
N VAL A 273 15.55 -7.75 -7.98
CA VAL A 273 14.83 -7.73 -9.26
C VAL A 273 13.33 -7.57 -9.01
N THR A 274 12.77 -8.34 -8.08
CA THR A 274 11.37 -8.21 -7.65
C THR A 274 11.06 -6.80 -7.10
N ALA A 275 11.98 -6.23 -6.32
CA ALA A 275 11.85 -4.87 -5.79
C ALA A 275 11.90 -3.80 -6.89
N TRP A 276 12.73 -3.99 -7.92
CA TRP A 276 12.75 -3.10 -9.09
C TRP A 276 11.39 -3.07 -9.80
N HIS A 277 10.79 -4.23 -10.05
CA HIS A 277 9.43 -4.30 -10.60
C HIS A 277 8.39 -3.68 -9.65
N GLY A 278 8.54 -3.85 -8.33
CA GLY A 278 7.66 -3.23 -7.33
C GLY A 278 7.69 -1.69 -7.36
N ILE A 279 8.86 -1.08 -7.57
CA ILE A 279 8.99 0.38 -7.74
C ILE A 279 8.24 0.82 -9.00
N GLN A 280 8.43 0.10 -10.11
CA GLN A 280 7.76 0.43 -11.37
C GLN A 280 6.24 0.27 -11.28
N MET A 281 5.78 -0.80 -10.63
CA MET A 281 4.36 -1.02 -10.33
C MET A 281 3.81 0.15 -9.53
N THR A 282 4.45 0.52 -8.42
CA THR A 282 3.94 1.58 -7.55
C THR A 282 3.83 2.93 -8.28
N ARG A 283 4.79 3.25 -9.15
CA ARG A 283 4.71 4.43 -10.04
C ARG A 283 3.48 4.37 -10.93
N ASP A 284 3.30 3.24 -11.61
CA ASP A 284 2.16 3.01 -12.50
C ASP A 284 0.81 3.13 -11.76
N LEU A 285 0.69 2.55 -10.56
CA LEU A 285 -0.53 2.69 -9.74
C LEU A 285 -0.82 4.15 -9.38
N ASN A 286 0.20 4.89 -8.93
CA ASN A 286 0.00 6.28 -8.54
C ASN A 286 -0.38 7.17 -9.73
N LEU A 287 0.35 7.05 -10.84
CA LEU A 287 0.18 7.90 -12.02
C LEU A 287 -1.07 7.54 -12.83
N ALA A 288 -1.36 6.26 -13.02
CA ALA A 288 -2.46 5.81 -13.88
C ALA A 288 -3.79 5.63 -13.13
N TYR A 289 -3.77 5.39 -11.81
CA TYR A 289 -4.99 5.09 -11.05
C TYR A 289 -5.32 6.12 -9.98
N MET A 290 -4.35 6.56 -9.16
CA MET A 290 -4.64 7.45 -8.04
C MET A 290 -4.74 8.91 -8.45
N GLU A 291 -3.67 9.49 -9.02
CA GLU A 291 -3.61 10.91 -9.39
C GLU A 291 -4.80 11.38 -10.26
N PRO A 292 -5.27 10.62 -11.27
CA PRO A 292 -6.44 11.00 -12.07
C PRO A 292 -7.76 11.09 -11.29
N LEU A 293 -7.84 10.45 -10.12
CA LEU A 293 -9.02 10.52 -9.25
C LEU A 293 -9.04 11.75 -8.34
N THR A 294 -8.02 12.62 -8.38
CA THR A 294 -7.91 13.77 -7.46
C THR A 294 -9.17 14.65 -7.46
N SER A 295 -9.81 14.89 -8.61
CA SER A 295 -11.04 15.70 -8.69
C SER A 295 -12.28 14.98 -8.14
N VAL A 296 -12.26 13.65 -8.06
CA VAL A 296 -13.35 12.81 -7.56
C VAL A 296 -13.37 12.76 -6.03
N PHE A 297 -12.19 12.80 -5.40
CA PHE A 297 -12.10 12.74 -3.95
C PHE A 297 -12.59 14.03 -3.28
N PRO A 298 -13.37 13.94 -2.19
CA PRO A 298 -13.76 15.11 -1.40
C PRO A 298 -12.57 15.71 -0.66
N ALA A 299 -12.70 16.96 -0.21
CA ALA A 299 -11.61 17.71 0.42
C ALA A 299 -11.01 16.99 1.65
N ASN A 300 -11.82 16.29 2.45
CA ASN A 300 -11.37 15.54 3.62
C ASN A 300 -10.60 14.24 3.29
N ARG A 301 -10.34 13.97 2.02
CA ARG A 301 -9.56 12.82 1.52
C ARG A 301 -8.31 13.27 0.75
N LYS A 302 -7.96 14.54 0.84
CA LYS A 302 -6.79 15.14 0.20
C LYS A 302 -5.76 15.57 1.26
N GLY A 303 -4.51 15.61 0.85
CA GLY A 303 -3.42 16.18 1.63
C GLY A 303 -3.53 17.69 1.74
N GLU A 304 -2.63 18.29 2.52
CA GLU A 304 -2.57 19.75 2.73
C GLU A 304 -2.41 20.52 1.41
N LEU A 305 -1.69 19.92 0.44
CA LEU A 305 -1.46 20.49 -0.89
C LEU A 305 -2.56 20.12 -1.90
N GLY A 306 -3.65 19.48 -1.46
CA GLY A 306 -4.80 19.13 -2.29
C GLY A 306 -4.61 17.87 -3.15
N ASP A 307 -3.50 17.16 -2.99
CA ASP A 307 -3.23 15.90 -3.68
C ASP A 307 -4.00 14.73 -3.04
N VAL A 308 -4.32 13.72 -3.86
CA VAL A 308 -4.94 12.48 -3.38
C VAL A 308 -3.92 11.58 -2.68
N ALA A 309 -4.42 10.75 -1.76
CA ALA A 309 -3.66 9.67 -1.16
C ALA A 309 -3.08 8.73 -2.23
N LYS A 310 -1.81 8.38 -2.09
CA LYS A 310 -1.08 7.50 -3.02
C LYS A 310 -0.64 6.21 -2.33
N ALA A 311 -0.37 5.20 -3.16
CA ALA A 311 0.19 3.94 -2.71
C ALA A 311 1.72 4.04 -2.54
N ASN A 312 2.24 3.29 -1.57
CA ASN A 312 3.66 3.05 -1.34
C ASN A 312 3.89 1.57 -1.00
N CYS A 313 5.12 1.20 -0.67
CA CYS A 313 5.45 -0.18 -0.32
C CYS A 313 4.66 -0.66 0.92
N ALA A 314 4.54 0.19 1.93
CA ALA A 314 3.87 -0.12 3.19
C ALA A 314 2.35 -0.25 3.04
N THR A 315 1.72 0.35 2.01
CA THR A 315 0.29 0.18 1.70
C THR A 315 -0.12 -1.28 1.65
N CYS A 316 0.71 -2.11 0.99
CA CYS A 316 0.48 -3.55 0.86
C CYS A 316 1.28 -4.37 1.89
N HIS A 317 2.59 -4.09 1.99
CA HIS A 317 3.52 -4.94 2.73
C HIS A 317 3.39 -4.83 4.24
N GLN A 318 3.05 -3.65 4.78
CA GLN A 318 2.75 -3.46 6.21
C GLN A 318 3.77 -4.11 7.16
N GLY A 319 5.06 -3.98 6.87
CA GLY A 319 6.15 -4.50 7.70
C GLY A 319 6.52 -5.97 7.46
N VAL A 320 5.97 -6.62 6.42
CA VAL A 320 6.34 -7.98 6.02
C VAL A 320 6.78 -8.06 4.55
N ASN A 321 7.74 -8.94 4.26
CA ASN A 321 8.36 -9.04 2.93
C ASN A 321 7.40 -9.55 1.85
N LYS A 322 6.29 -10.18 2.26
CA LYS A 322 5.15 -10.52 1.41
C LYS A 322 3.87 -10.11 2.13
N PRO A 323 2.96 -9.34 1.51
CA PRO A 323 1.71 -8.95 2.14
C PRO A 323 0.95 -10.16 2.68
N LEU A 324 0.33 -10.02 3.87
CA LEU A 324 -0.44 -11.09 4.51
C LEU A 324 0.38 -12.38 4.70
N ALA A 325 1.67 -12.23 5.00
CA ALA A 325 2.65 -13.32 5.06
C ALA A 325 2.75 -14.19 3.78
N GLY A 326 2.28 -13.68 2.64
CA GLY A 326 2.29 -14.38 1.35
C GLY A 326 1.13 -15.35 1.14
N VAL A 327 0.06 -15.26 1.95
CA VAL A 327 -1.15 -16.08 1.73
C VAL A 327 -1.81 -15.70 0.39
N PRO A 328 -1.99 -16.65 -0.55
CA PRO A 328 -2.50 -16.36 -1.90
C PRO A 328 -4.03 -16.26 -1.89
N MET A 329 -4.58 -15.16 -1.38
CA MET A 329 -6.04 -14.93 -1.38
C MET A 329 -6.63 -14.98 -2.80
N LEU A 330 -5.88 -14.52 -3.81
CA LEU A 330 -6.36 -14.45 -5.20
C LEU A 330 -6.83 -15.81 -5.75
N LYS A 331 -6.29 -16.93 -5.24
CA LYS A 331 -6.66 -18.28 -5.71
C LYS A 331 -8.17 -18.55 -5.59
N ASP A 332 -8.82 -17.95 -4.60
CA ASP A 332 -10.25 -18.12 -4.34
C ASP A 332 -11.07 -17.04 -5.08
N HIS A 333 -10.41 -16.09 -5.76
CA HIS A 333 -11.04 -14.94 -6.43
C HIS A 333 -10.58 -14.80 -7.90
N PRO A 334 -10.85 -15.79 -8.77
CA PRO A 334 -10.45 -15.76 -10.18
C PRO A 334 -11.06 -14.59 -10.97
N GLU A 335 -12.14 -13.99 -10.48
CA GLU A 335 -12.76 -12.77 -11.00
C GLU A 335 -11.84 -11.53 -10.94
N LEU A 336 -10.84 -11.55 -10.05
CA LEU A 336 -9.83 -10.50 -9.89
C LEU A 336 -8.49 -10.83 -10.57
N ALA A 337 -8.32 -12.04 -11.12
CA ALA A 337 -7.03 -12.54 -11.59
C ALA A 337 -6.64 -12.08 -13.00
N ALA A 338 -7.57 -11.54 -13.78
CA ALA A 338 -7.31 -11.08 -15.13
C ALA A 338 -8.03 -9.75 -15.40
N TYR A 339 -7.37 -8.84 -16.12
CA TYR A 339 -8.03 -7.71 -16.75
C TYR A 339 -8.98 -8.21 -17.84
N ARG A 340 -10.27 -7.94 -17.67
CA ARG A 340 -11.31 -8.36 -18.61
C ARG A 340 -11.87 -7.11 -19.28
N PRO A 341 -11.52 -6.82 -20.55
CA PRO A 341 -12.13 -5.72 -21.27
C PRO A 341 -13.62 -6.02 -21.43
N TYR A 342 -14.46 -5.33 -20.66
CA TYR A 342 -15.90 -5.37 -20.81
C TYR A 342 -16.36 -4.12 -21.53
N THR A 343 -16.90 -4.30 -22.73
CA THR A 343 -17.65 -3.25 -23.41
C THR A 343 -19.11 -3.42 -23.00
N ALA A 344 -19.67 -2.41 -22.32
CA ALA A 344 -21.09 -2.43 -21.98
C ALA A 344 -21.95 -2.58 -23.25
N PRO A 345 -23.02 -3.41 -23.23
CA PRO A 345 -24.02 -3.37 -24.27
C PRO A 345 -24.53 -1.94 -24.43
N ALA A 346 -24.79 -1.51 -25.66
CA ALA A 346 -25.43 -0.23 -25.91
C ALA A 346 -26.70 -0.11 -25.04
N PRO A 347 -26.98 1.07 -24.45
CA PRO A 347 -28.20 1.26 -23.69
C PRO A 347 -29.40 0.87 -24.53
N ALA A 348 -30.33 0.10 -23.95
CA ALA A 348 -31.57 -0.26 -24.63
C ALA A 348 -32.25 1.00 -25.14
N ALA A 349 -32.69 0.98 -26.40
CA ALA A 349 -33.43 2.08 -27.00
C ALA A 349 -34.62 2.44 -26.10
N PRO A 350 -34.94 3.74 -25.91
CA PRO A 350 -36.07 4.15 -25.11
C PRO A 350 -37.33 3.43 -25.61
N ALA A 351 -38.11 2.89 -24.68
CA ALA A 351 -39.38 2.25 -25.02
C ALA A 351 -40.23 3.25 -25.83
N PRO A 352 -40.88 2.80 -26.93
CA PRO A 352 -41.73 3.68 -27.72
C PRO A 352 -42.80 4.30 -26.82
N ALA A 353 -42.98 5.62 -26.95
CA ALA A 353 -43.98 6.35 -26.20
C ALA A 353 -45.36 5.67 -26.39
N PRO A 354 -46.18 5.54 -25.33
CA PRO A 354 -47.50 4.97 -25.47
C PRO A 354 -48.29 5.79 -26.49
N THR A 355 -48.72 5.13 -27.56
CA THR A 355 -49.62 5.72 -28.56
C THR A 355 -50.91 6.12 -27.87
N THR A 356 -51.13 7.43 -27.75
CA THR A 356 -52.42 7.99 -27.36
C THR A 356 -53.47 7.53 -28.35
N ALA A 357 -54.41 6.69 -27.89
CA ALA A 357 -55.56 6.32 -28.69
C ALA A 357 -56.34 7.58 -29.11
N PRO A 358 -56.77 7.70 -30.37
CA PRO A 358 -57.60 8.82 -30.78
C PRO A 358 -58.92 8.80 -30.01
N GLY A 359 -59.25 9.94 -29.39
CA GLY A 359 -60.52 10.11 -28.69
C GLY A 359 -61.72 9.99 -29.63
N PRO A 360 -62.90 9.59 -29.12
CA PRO A 360 -64.08 9.36 -29.95
C PRO A 360 -64.55 10.68 -30.59
N SER A 361 -64.80 10.64 -31.90
CA SER A 361 -65.37 11.72 -32.70
C SER A 361 -66.81 12.03 -32.28
N GLN A 362 -67.11 13.30 -32.03
CA GLN A 362 -68.47 13.85 -32.04
C GLN A 362 -68.79 14.42 -33.42
#